data_AF-A0AAV5FWL1-F1
#
_entry.id   AF-A0AAV5FWL1-F1
#
_cell.length_a   1.000
_cell.length_b   1.000
_cell.length_c   1.000
_cell.angle_alpha   90.00
_cell.angle_beta   90.00
_cell.angle_gamma   90.00
#
_symmetry.space_group_name_H-M   'P 1'
#
loop_
_entity.id
_entity.type
_entity.pdbx_description
1 polymer ?
#
loop_
_entity_poly.entity_id
_entity_poly.type
_entity_poly.pdbx_seq_one_letter_code
_entity_poly.pdbx_strand_id
1 'polypeptide(L)'
;MTSTDDEIDGIKAYIPRLRIARWPKGFKLVPIEKYDGQTNPREWLHLYSMAIWSPGGDSYVMANYLPVCMDPAVRIWLTSLLEESITSWGDLNKKLIESFQATCNRPGNHFDLTRIKQKTDEPPRRTRRESLITWFTWWTDFRRTLEQANHPRTSC
;
A
#
# COMPACT_ATOMS: atom_id res chain seq x y z
N MET A 1 -9.79 34.99 21.95
CA MET A 1 -8.49 34.29 21.87
C MET A 1 -8.81 32.84 21.56
N THR A 2 -8.50 32.41 20.33
CA THR A 2 -8.86 31.09 19.78
C THR A 2 -7.95 30.02 20.38
N SER A 3 -8.50 29.14 21.23
CA SER A 3 -7.84 27.89 21.64
C SER A 3 -7.78 26.99 20.41
N THR A 4 -6.64 26.98 19.74
CA THR A 4 -6.28 25.98 18.73
C THR A 4 -5.71 24.76 19.46
N ASP A 5 -6.52 24.16 20.33
CA ASP A 5 -6.18 22.87 20.94
C ASP A 5 -6.66 21.78 19.97
N ASP A 6 -5.72 20.89 19.62
CA ASP A 6 -5.87 19.70 18.78
C ASP A 6 -5.85 19.90 17.25
N GLU A 7 -4.88 20.66 16.73
CA GLU A 7 -4.42 20.42 15.36
C GLU A 7 -3.78 19.02 15.32
N ILE A 8 -4.56 18.01 14.92
CA ILE A 8 -4.04 16.67 14.63
C ILE A 8 -2.92 16.88 13.60
N ASP A 9 -1.67 16.70 14.03
CA ASP A 9 -0.43 16.82 13.24
C ASP A 9 -0.39 15.69 12.18
N GLY A 10 -1.31 15.79 11.23
CA GLY A 10 -1.51 14.88 10.13
C GLY A 10 -0.72 15.33 8.92
N ILE A 11 -0.79 14.54 7.86
CA ILE A 11 -0.13 14.89 6.60
C ILE A 11 -0.75 16.17 6.06
N LYS A 12 0.06 17.24 6.03
CA LYS A 12 -0.36 18.57 5.60
C LYS A 12 -0.88 18.58 4.16
N ALA A 13 -0.37 17.70 3.32
CA ALA A 13 -0.85 17.52 1.95
C ALA A 13 -2.31 17.04 1.87
N TYR A 14 -2.87 16.44 2.93
CA TYR A 14 -4.27 16.03 2.98
C TYR A 14 -5.15 17.21 3.37
N ILE A 15 -6.31 17.35 2.72
CA ILE A 15 -7.37 18.24 3.24
C ILE A 15 -7.80 17.78 4.64
N PRO A 16 -8.26 18.68 5.53
CA PRO A 16 -8.63 18.33 6.91
C PRO A 16 -9.61 17.15 6.98
N ARG A 17 -10.62 17.10 6.09
CA ARG A 17 -11.60 16.01 6.04
C ARG A 17 -10.97 14.64 5.77
N LEU A 18 -9.92 14.58 4.96
CA LEU A 18 -9.27 13.32 4.60
C LEU A 18 -8.46 12.75 5.79
N ARG A 19 -8.04 13.58 6.74
CA ARG A 19 -7.29 13.17 7.95
C ARG A 19 -8.17 12.45 8.99
N ILE A 20 -9.49 12.52 8.85
CA ILE A 20 -10.45 12.00 9.84
C ILE A 20 -10.83 10.55 9.48
N ALA A 21 -9.91 9.60 9.66
CA ALA A 21 -10.19 8.18 9.46
C ALA A 21 -10.99 7.57 10.61
N ARG A 22 -12.05 6.83 10.28
CA ARG A 22 -12.79 6.00 11.24
C ARG A 22 -12.29 4.56 11.19
N TRP A 23 -11.41 4.21 12.12
CA TRP A 23 -10.83 2.87 12.19
C TRP A 23 -11.89 1.82 12.56
N PRO A 24 -12.04 0.73 11.77
CA PRO A 24 -12.98 -0.35 12.10
C PRO A 24 -12.65 -1.00 13.44
N LYS A 25 -13.69 -1.49 14.15
CA LYS A 25 -13.46 -2.22 15.42
C LYS A 25 -12.74 -3.53 15.14
N GLY A 26 -11.68 -3.80 15.90
CA GLY A 26 -10.87 -5.02 15.71
C GLY A 26 -10.03 -5.02 14.44
N PHE A 27 -9.81 -3.86 13.82
CA PHE A 27 -8.99 -3.72 12.63
C PHE A 27 -7.56 -4.19 12.88
N LYS A 28 -7.22 -5.34 12.28
CA LYS A 28 -5.88 -5.94 12.29
C LYS A 28 -5.42 -6.05 10.86
N LEU A 29 -4.30 -5.40 10.56
CA LEU A 29 -3.73 -5.47 9.24
C LEU A 29 -2.76 -6.63 9.12
N VAL A 30 -2.83 -7.27 7.96
CA VAL A 30 -1.83 -8.24 7.52
C VAL A 30 -0.52 -7.47 7.31
N PRO A 31 0.64 -8.03 7.64
CA PRO A 31 1.92 -7.44 7.27
C PRO A 31 2.00 -7.24 5.75
N ILE A 32 2.04 -5.98 5.31
CA ILE A 32 2.27 -5.60 3.90
C ILE A 32 3.71 -5.15 3.80
N GLU A 33 4.43 -5.59 2.76
CA GLU A 33 5.76 -5.06 2.46
C GLU A 33 5.68 -3.55 2.25
N LYS A 34 6.59 -2.81 2.88
CA LYS A 34 6.65 -1.36 2.71
C LYS A 34 6.93 -1.00 1.26
N TYR A 35 6.32 0.08 0.81
CA TYR A 35 6.59 0.64 -0.50
C TYR A 35 7.97 1.29 -0.53
N ASP A 36 8.84 0.77 -1.38
CA ASP A 36 10.24 1.18 -1.53
C ASP A 36 10.45 2.24 -2.63
N GLY A 37 9.40 2.61 -3.36
CA GLY A 37 9.46 3.56 -4.47
C GLY A 37 10.01 2.98 -5.79
N GLN A 38 10.38 1.70 -5.79
CA GLN A 38 10.92 0.98 -6.96
C GLN A 38 9.96 -0.08 -7.49
N THR A 39 9.15 -0.65 -6.60
CA THR A 39 8.09 -1.61 -6.96
C THR A 39 7.02 -0.91 -7.80
N ASN A 40 6.39 -1.64 -8.74
CA ASN A 40 5.30 -1.12 -9.56
C ASN A 40 4.19 -0.51 -8.68
N PRO A 41 3.95 0.81 -8.73
CA PRO A 41 3.03 1.47 -7.81
C PRO A 41 1.60 0.99 -7.99
N ARG A 42 1.21 0.60 -9.21
CA ARG A 42 -0.16 0.13 -9.49
C ARG A 42 -0.41 -1.23 -8.84
N GLU A 43 0.55 -2.15 -8.97
CA GLU A 43 0.46 -3.49 -8.41
C GLU A 43 0.51 -3.43 -6.87
N TRP A 44 1.45 -2.66 -6.33
CA TRP A 44 1.57 -2.49 -4.88
C TRP A 44 0.33 -1.83 -4.27
N LEU A 45 -0.20 -0.75 -4.88
CA LEU A 45 -1.43 -0.10 -4.42
C LEU A 45 -2.64 -1.03 -4.47
N HIS A 46 -2.72 -1.91 -5.48
CA HIS A 46 -3.81 -2.88 -5.57
C HIS A 46 -3.82 -3.84 -4.38
N LEU A 47 -2.66 -4.44 -4.06
CA LEU A 47 -2.51 -5.33 -2.90
C LEU A 47 -2.77 -4.59 -1.58
N TYR A 48 -2.24 -3.37 -1.46
CA TYR A 48 -2.47 -2.50 -0.32
C TYR A 48 -3.95 -2.21 -0.09
N SER A 49 -4.69 -1.80 -1.13
CA SER A 49 -6.11 -1.52 -1.03
C SER A 49 -6.90 -2.76 -0.64
N MET A 50 -6.58 -3.94 -1.17
CA MET A 50 -7.24 -5.19 -0.78
C MET A 50 -7.00 -5.55 0.69
N ALA A 51 -5.76 -5.39 1.17
CA ALA A 51 -5.38 -5.71 2.54
C ALA A 51 -6.06 -4.81 3.58
N ILE A 52 -6.40 -3.56 3.21
CA ILE A 52 -7.16 -2.64 4.06
C ILE A 52 -8.67 -2.81 3.92
N TRP A 53 -9.15 -3.03 2.70
CA TRP A 53 -10.58 -3.23 2.46
C TRP A 53 -11.06 -4.48 3.19
N SER A 54 -10.31 -5.59 3.11
CA SER A 54 -10.75 -6.87 3.66
C SER A 54 -11.14 -6.85 5.15
N PRO A 55 -10.40 -6.18 6.05
CA PRO A 55 -10.81 -5.99 7.45
C PRO A 55 -11.83 -4.85 7.68
N GLY A 56 -12.48 -4.36 6.62
CA GLY A 56 -13.54 -3.34 6.68
C GLY A 56 -13.05 -1.89 6.57
N GLY A 57 -11.82 -1.66 6.14
CA GLY A 57 -11.28 -0.31 5.94
C GLY A 57 -11.88 0.39 4.72
N ASP A 58 -12.14 1.69 4.86
CA ASP A 58 -12.62 2.55 3.77
C ASP A 58 -11.48 3.36 3.12
N SER A 59 -11.83 4.24 2.19
CA SER A 59 -10.86 5.10 1.50
C SER A 59 -10.14 6.08 2.43
N TYR A 60 -10.74 6.49 3.55
CA TYR A 60 -10.09 7.34 4.55
C TYR A 60 -9.07 6.54 5.34
N VAL A 61 -9.41 5.33 5.76
CA VAL A 61 -8.47 4.39 6.38
C VAL A 61 -7.30 4.08 5.43
N MET A 62 -7.57 3.86 4.14
CA MET A 62 -6.54 3.66 3.13
C MET A 62 -5.60 4.88 3.01
N ALA A 63 -6.14 6.10 2.98
CA ALA A 63 -5.30 7.29 2.90
C ALA A 63 -4.43 7.46 4.16
N ASN A 64 -5.00 7.29 5.35
CA ASN A 64 -4.31 7.56 6.61
C ASN A 64 -3.32 6.46 7.02
N TYR A 65 -3.51 5.22 6.57
CA TYR A 65 -2.56 4.15 6.86
C TYR A 65 -1.38 4.09 5.88
N LEU A 66 -1.53 4.64 4.67
CA LEU A 66 -0.53 4.58 3.60
C LEU A 66 0.87 5.01 4.04
N PRO A 67 1.03 6.11 4.82
CA PRO A 67 2.35 6.57 5.23
C PRO A 67 3.08 5.55 6.11
N VAL A 68 2.35 4.75 6.90
CA VAL A 68 2.94 3.70 7.74
C VAL A 68 3.54 2.58 6.87
N CYS A 69 2.93 2.34 5.72
CA CYS A 69 3.36 1.38 4.70
C CYS A 69 4.38 1.93 3.70
N MET A 70 4.91 3.14 3.88
CA MET A 70 5.96 3.69 3.03
C MET A 70 7.33 3.58 3.71
N ASP A 71 8.37 3.33 2.92
CA ASP A 71 9.73 3.50 3.39
C ASP A 71 10.03 4.96 3.74
N PRO A 72 10.97 5.22 4.68
CA PRO A 72 11.30 6.57 5.11
C PRO A 72 11.63 7.52 3.96
N ALA A 73 12.36 7.04 2.94
CA ALA A 73 12.72 7.83 1.77
C ALA A 73 11.50 8.23 0.92
N VAL A 74 10.51 7.34 0.79
CA VAL A 74 9.28 7.60 0.04
C VAL A 74 8.33 8.50 0.82
N ARG A 75 8.29 8.39 2.15
CA ARG A 75 7.49 9.29 2.99
C ARG A 75 7.87 10.76 2.83
N ILE A 76 9.15 11.06 2.59
CA ILE A 76 9.62 12.44 2.35
C ILE A 76 8.88 13.06 1.17
N TRP A 77 8.65 12.29 0.09
CA TRP A 77 7.86 12.75 -1.05
C TRP A 77 6.45 13.16 -0.62
N LEU A 78 5.76 12.33 0.16
CA LEU A 78 4.39 12.61 0.62
C LEU A 78 4.31 13.88 1.48
N THR A 79 5.31 14.12 2.33
CA THR A 79 5.40 15.34 3.17
C THR A 79 5.86 16.57 2.40
N SER A 80 6.48 16.40 1.23
CA SER A 80 6.95 17.50 0.37
C SER A 80 5.88 18.07 -0.56
N LEU A 81 4.72 17.40 -0.66
CA LEU A 81 3.60 17.85 -1.48
C LEU A 81 2.98 19.13 -0.90
N LEU A 82 2.43 19.94 -1.80
CA LEU A 82 1.72 21.16 -1.42
C LEU A 82 0.60 20.84 -0.43
N GLU A 83 0.45 21.71 0.57
CA GLU A 83 -0.59 21.60 1.59
C GLU A 83 -1.98 21.48 0.94
N GLU A 84 -2.81 20.62 1.51
CA GLU A 84 -4.19 20.36 1.08
C GLU A 84 -4.38 19.96 -0.40
N SER A 85 -3.30 19.59 -1.10
CA SER A 85 -3.35 19.20 -2.52
C SER A 85 -3.95 17.82 -2.78
N ILE A 86 -4.28 17.06 -1.75
CA ILE A 86 -4.85 15.71 -1.81
C ILE A 86 -6.22 15.73 -1.16
N THR A 87 -7.27 15.62 -1.99
CA THR A 87 -8.65 15.73 -1.54
C THR A 87 -9.32 14.38 -1.31
N SER A 88 -8.74 13.32 -1.88
CA SER A 88 -9.28 11.96 -1.83
C SER A 88 -8.20 10.88 -1.92
N TRP A 89 -8.55 9.64 -1.57
CA TRP A 89 -7.73 8.45 -1.86
C TRP A 89 -7.37 8.31 -3.35
N GLY A 90 -8.29 8.68 -4.25
CA GLY A 90 -8.06 8.67 -5.69
C GLY A 90 -6.95 9.63 -6.11
N ASP A 91 -6.94 10.85 -5.56
CA ASP A 91 -5.90 11.84 -5.84
C ASP A 91 -4.53 11.39 -5.34
N LEU A 92 -4.49 10.81 -4.14
CA LEU A 92 -3.28 10.25 -3.55
C LEU A 92 -2.69 9.15 -4.43
N ASN A 93 -3.52 8.20 -4.87
CA ASN A 93 -3.13 7.12 -5.77
C ASN A 93 -2.58 7.66 -7.09
N LYS A 94 -3.29 8.62 -7.68
CA LYS A 94 -2.88 9.23 -8.95
C LYS A 94 -1.50 9.88 -8.80
N LYS A 95 -1.30 10.72 -7.79
CA LYS A 95 -0.01 11.39 -7.52
C LYS A 95 1.12 10.39 -7.26
N LEU A 96 0.85 9.32 -6.50
CA LEU A 96 1.84 8.28 -6.21
C LEU A 96 2.26 7.56 -7.50
N ILE A 97 1.29 7.14 -8.31
CA ILE A 97 1.56 6.48 -9.60
C ILE A 97 2.34 7.42 -10.51
N GLU A 98 1.90 8.67 -10.68
CA GLU A 98 2.60 9.65 -11.53
C GLU A 98 4.04 9.90 -11.07
N SER A 99 4.30 9.89 -9.77
CA SER A 99 5.63 10.16 -9.21
C SER A 99 6.58 8.97 -9.34
N PHE A 100 6.08 7.74 -9.15
CA PHE A 100 6.94 6.54 -9.05
C PHE A 100 6.81 5.56 -10.23
N GLN A 101 5.86 5.77 -11.15
CA GLN A 101 5.71 4.88 -12.32
C GLN A 101 6.93 4.96 -13.26
N ALA A 102 7.62 6.10 -13.32
CA ALA A 102 8.83 6.27 -14.14
C ALA A 102 10.10 5.71 -13.47
N THR A 103 10.14 5.62 -12.14
CA THR A 103 11.26 5.04 -11.37
C THR A 103 11.18 3.52 -11.26
N CYS A 104 10.02 2.93 -11.55
CA CYS A 104 9.90 1.50 -11.72
C CYS A 104 10.73 1.08 -12.91
N ASN A 105 11.75 0.24 -12.68
CA ASN A 105 12.64 -0.33 -13.69
C ASN A 105 11.93 -0.48 -15.03
N ARG A 106 12.11 0.51 -15.92
CA ARG A 106 11.87 0.33 -17.33
C ARG A 106 12.85 -0.79 -17.68
N PRO A 107 12.42 -2.00 -18.11
CA PRO A 107 13.37 -2.92 -18.69
C PRO A 107 14.12 -2.11 -19.74
N GLY A 108 15.44 -2.02 -19.58
CA GLY A 108 16.30 -1.30 -20.51
C GLY A 108 15.92 -1.71 -21.91
N ASN A 109 16.02 -0.76 -22.84
CA ASN A 109 15.84 -0.96 -24.27
C ASN A 109 16.18 -2.39 -24.72
N HIS A 110 15.36 -2.89 -25.63
CA HIS A 110 15.39 -4.18 -26.34
C HIS A 110 16.76 -4.64 -26.91
N PHE A 111 17.88 -3.98 -26.62
CA PHE A 111 19.20 -4.26 -27.16
C PHE A 111 20.27 -4.69 -26.16
N ASP A 112 20.04 -4.70 -24.85
CA ASP A 112 21.11 -5.05 -23.88
C ASP A 112 21.09 -6.52 -23.39
N LEU A 113 20.59 -7.43 -24.23
CA LEU A 113 20.60 -8.88 -23.94
C LEU A 113 21.90 -9.58 -24.36
N THR A 114 22.92 -8.87 -24.85
CA THR A 114 24.13 -9.52 -25.40
C THR A 114 25.33 -9.55 -24.46
N ARG A 115 25.25 -9.04 -23.23
CA ARG A 115 26.38 -9.07 -22.26
C ARG A 115 26.15 -9.83 -20.96
N ILE A 116 25.04 -10.55 -20.81
CA ILE A 116 24.87 -11.49 -19.69
C ILE A 116 25.36 -12.87 -20.16
N LYS A 117 26.69 -13.09 -20.16
CA LYS A 117 27.22 -14.45 -20.11
C LYS A 117 27.05 -14.95 -18.68
N GLN A 118 26.02 -15.76 -18.47
CA GLN A 118 25.79 -16.49 -17.24
C GLN A 118 26.97 -17.45 -17.03
N LYS A 119 27.76 -17.26 -15.96
CA LYS A 119 28.74 -18.26 -15.53
C LYS A 119 27.98 -19.42 -14.88
N THR A 120 28.39 -20.64 -15.22
CA THR A 120 27.73 -21.92 -14.93
C THR A 120 27.68 -22.32 -13.44
N ASP A 121 27.90 -21.40 -12.51
CA ASP A 121 28.00 -21.72 -11.07
C ASP A 121 27.45 -20.62 -10.13
N GLU A 122 26.58 -19.74 -10.63
CA GLU A 122 25.75 -18.89 -9.76
C GLU A 122 24.33 -19.46 -9.70
N PRO A 123 23.72 -19.60 -8.49
CA PRO A 123 22.30 -19.90 -8.41
C PRO A 123 21.53 -18.82 -9.18
N PRO A 124 20.53 -19.18 -9.99
CA PRO A 124 19.78 -18.22 -10.81
C PRO A 124 19.31 -17.09 -9.90
N ARG A 125 19.71 -15.85 -10.20
CA ARG A 125 19.33 -14.66 -9.43
C ARG A 125 17.86 -14.78 -9.09
N ARG A 126 17.61 -15.04 -7.81
CA ARG A 126 16.30 -15.24 -7.20
C ARG A 126 15.44 -14.06 -7.58
N THR A 127 14.65 -14.23 -8.63
CA THR A 127 13.64 -13.27 -9.01
C THR A 127 12.65 -13.31 -7.86
N ARG A 128 12.47 -12.18 -7.16
CA ARG A 128 11.49 -12.01 -6.09
C ARG A 128 10.09 -12.18 -6.69
N ARG A 129 9.66 -13.42 -6.85
CA ARG A 129 8.35 -13.87 -7.36
C ARG A 129 7.80 -15.01 -6.48
N GLU A 130 8.14 -15.02 -5.20
CA GLU A 130 7.63 -15.98 -4.21
C GLU A 130 6.62 -15.34 -3.22
N SER A 131 6.05 -14.17 -3.54
CA SER A 131 5.10 -13.49 -2.62
C SER A 131 3.64 -13.46 -3.09
N LEU A 132 3.28 -14.02 -4.25
CA LEU A 132 1.90 -13.98 -4.75
C LEU A 132 1.12 -15.30 -4.58
N ILE A 133 1.78 -16.45 -4.73
CA ILE A 133 1.12 -17.77 -4.57
C ILE A 133 0.77 -18.02 -3.10
N THR A 134 1.68 -17.68 -2.20
CA THR A 134 1.48 -17.72 -0.74
C THR A 134 0.39 -16.77 -0.27
N TRP A 135 0.27 -15.59 -0.89
CA TRP A 135 -0.83 -14.66 -0.62
C TRP A 135 -2.18 -15.19 -1.10
N PHE A 136 -2.25 -15.83 -2.27
CA PHE A 136 -3.50 -16.37 -2.79
C PHE A 136 -4.04 -17.52 -1.93
N THR A 137 -3.17 -18.43 -1.47
CA THR A 137 -3.55 -19.52 -0.56
C THR A 137 -3.95 -19.00 0.82
N TRP A 138 -3.21 -18.01 1.34
CA TRP A 138 -3.57 -17.37 2.61
C TRP A 138 -4.87 -16.57 2.50
N TRP A 139 -5.13 -15.91 1.37
CA TRP A 139 -6.38 -15.20 1.07
C TRP A 139 -7.58 -16.15 1.04
N THR A 140 -7.46 -17.33 0.42
CA THR A 140 -8.54 -18.32 0.43
C THR A 140 -8.86 -18.84 1.83
N ASP A 141 -7.84 -19.06 2.66
CA ASP A 141 -8.03 -19.51 4.04
C ASP A 141 -8.53 -18.38 4.97
N PHE A 142 -8.04 -17.15 4.78
CA PHE A 142 -8.50 -15.97 5.51
C PHE A 142 -9.95 -15.63 5.19
N ARG A 143 -10.34 -15.66 3.91
CA ARG A 143 -11.73 -15.47 3.47
C ARG A 143 -12.65 -16.55 4.06
N ARG A 144 -12.24 -17.82 4.04
CA ARG A 144 -12.98 -18.93 4.66
C ARG A 144 -13.16 -18.70 6.17
N THR A 145 -12.12 -18.19 6.83
CA THR A 145 -12.14 -17.92 8.28
C THR A 145 -13.07 -16.74 8.63
N LEU A 146 -13.11 -15.69 7.81
CA LEU A 146 -14.03 -14.56 8.00
C LEU A 146 -15.50 -14.91 7.70
N GLU A 147 -15.74 -15.75 6.69
CA GLU A 147 -17.09 -16.27 6.39
C GLU A 147 -17.60 -17.17 7.54
N GLN A 148 -16.73 -17.95 8.19
CA GLN A 148 -17.08 -18.75 9.37
C GLN A 148 -17.31 -17.91 10.64
N ALA A 149 -16.59 -16.80 10.80
CA ALA A 149 -16.74 -15.92 11.97
C ALA A 149 -18.02 -15.06 11.94
N ASN A 150 -18.62 -14.85 10.76
CA ASN A 150 -19.83 -14.04 10.58
C ASN A 150 -21.13 -14.87 10.58
N HIS A 151 -21.07 -16.18 10.75
CA HIS A 151 -22.28 -16.98 11.03
C HIS A 151 -22.56 -16.96 12.55
N PRO A 152 -23.66 -16.33 13.02
CA PRO A 152 -24.08 -16.51 14.40
C PRO A 152 -24.37 -18.00 14.60
N ARG A 153 -23.84 -18.58 15.70
CA ARG A 153 -24.27 -19.90 16.15
C ARG A 153 -25.77 -19.81 16.43
N THR A 154 -26.59 -20.21 15.48
CA THR A 154 -27.94 -20.67 15.77
C THR A 154 -27.78 -22.02 16.43
N SER A 155 -27.89 -22.05 17.74
CA SER A 155 -28.00 -23.28 18.51
C SER A 155 -29.13 -23.07 19.52
N CYS A 156 -30.05 -24.03 19.47
CA CYS A 156 -31.38 -24.09 20.07
C CYS A 156 -31.47 -23.67 21.54
#